data_AF-A0A2M7WAT4-F1
#
_entry.id   AF-A0A2M7WAT4-F1
#
_cell.length_a   1.000
_cell.length_b   1.000
_cell.length_c   1.000
_cell.angle_alpha   90.00
_cell.angle_beta   90.00
_cell.angle_gamma   90.00
#
_symmetry.space_group_name_H-M   'P 1'
#
loop_
_entity.id
_entity.type
_entity.pdbx_description
1 polymer ?
#
loop_
_entity_poly.entity_id
_entity_poly.type
_entity_poly.pdbx_seq_one_letter_code
_entity_poly.pdbx_strand_id
1 'polypeptide(L)'
;MWQRLVDWFNNLFSHTSSEIREEADELKALLAKIDRLKSAVAGAPDLKGRLADEWRLLENSEKQLIALCEGDPLPESAPGEVEYGPLLYLLHHLPPQWIAIEGVLLLLGMPDTQITKAPWENWLDRLEGEGFASGDGTLVAGNGEIESLHTYVQLDPGWALAAFEYLYHKVTGQKSPCGTTPSHRVLPVPAADNGVTLALLGDWGTGLWRDGPNPQCPSTLVMQAAVGLNPDFTIHLGDVYYAGTPGMGSSHLLGEETPKFVDLWKSGAQGSYALNSNHEMWGGPHSLDSLGAKICKRLVAVGGS
;
A
#
# COMPACT_ATOMS: atom_id res chain seq x y z
N MET A 1 19.12 13.97 9.35
CA MET A 1 18.36 13.46 10.52
C MET A 1 17.90 14.58 11.45
N TRP A 2 18.80 15.29 12.15
CA TRP A 2 18.42 16.32 13.16
C TRP A 2 17.54 17.45 12.61
N GLN A 3 17.89 18.02 11.44
CA GLN A 3 17.11 19.09 10.83
C GLN A 3 15.66 18.68 10.48
N ARG A 4 15.47 17.46 9.97
CA ARG A 4 14.12 16.93 9.63
C ARG A 4 13.23 16.75 10.87
N LEU A 5 13.82 16.35 12.00
CA LEU A 5 13.13 16.27 13.29
C LEU A 5 12.71 17.65 13.80
N VAL A 6 13.56 18.66 13.63
CA VAL A 6 13.27 20.05 13.99
C VAL A 6 12.15 20.63 13.11
N ASP A 7 12.20 20.39 11.81
CA ASP A 7 11.17 20.86 10.87
C ASP A 7 9.79 20.23 11.17
N TRP A 8 9.76 18.94 11.50
CA TRP A 8 8.54 18.27 11.96
C TRP A 8 8.00 18.85 13.27
N PHE A 9 8.87 19.04 14.27
CA PHE A 9 8.48 19.59 15.57
C PHE A 9 7.91 21.02 15.46
N ASN A 10 8.43 21.82 14.53
CA ASN A 10 7.93 23.17 14.28
C ASN A 10 6.54 23.16 13.61
N ASN A 11 6.24 22.16 12.78
CA ASN A 11 4.94 21.98 12.14
C ASN A 11 3.85 21.46 13.11
N LEU A 12 4.25 20.83 14.21
CA LEU A 12 3.32 20.34 15.23
C LEU A 12 2.50 21.47 15.89
N PHE A 13 3.04 22.69 15.93
CA PHE A 13 2.38 23.85 16.56
C PHE A 13 1.22 24.46 15.74
N SER A 14 1.02 24.04 14.50
CA SER A 14 -0.15 24.46 13.69
C SER A 14 -1.37 23.54 13.82
N HIS A 15 -1.26 22.43 14.57
CA HIS A 15 -2.30 21.41 14.69
C HIS A 15 -3.24 21.66 15.89
N THR A 16 -4.48 21.18 15.78
CA THR A 16 -5.45 21.14 16.87
C THR A 16 -5.06 20.12 17.94
N SER A 17 -5.61 20.25 19.15
CA SER A 17 -5.32 19.31 20.25
C SER A 17 -5.76 17.87 20.00
N SER A 18 -6.71 17.64 19.10
CA SER A 18 -7.13 16.31 18.66
C SER A 18 -6.12 15.70 17.68
N GLU A 19 -5.69 16.48 16.68
CA GLU A 19 -4.69 16.04 15.69
C GLU A 19 -3.36 15.70 16.37
N ILE A 20 -2.90 16.51 17.33
CA ILE A 20 -1.67 16.22 18.10
C ILE A 20 -1.77 14.91 18.89
N ARG A 21 -2.96 14.54 19.39
CA ARG A 21 -3.13 13.27 20.13
C ARG A 21 -3.10 12.07 19.18
N GLU A 22 -3.74 12.17 18.02
CA GLU A 22 -3.71 11.14 16.99
C GLU A 22 -2.27 10.88 16.52
N GLU A 23 -1.54 11.95 16.16
CA GLU A 23 -0.12 11.85 15.77
C GLU A 23 0.76 11.24 16.89
N ALA A 24 0.50 11.58 18.15
CA ALA A 24 1.25 11.03 19.27
C ALA A 24 0.98 9.53 19.49
N ASP A 25 -0.25 9.06 19.31
CA ASP A 25 -0.59 7.64 19.43
C ASP A 25 -0.04 6.82 18.26
N GLU A 26 -0.01 7.40 17.05
CA GLU A 26 0.67 6.81 15.90
C GLU A 26 2.17 6.65 16.13
N LEU A 27 2.83 7.68 16.63
CA LEU A 27 4.26 7.63 16.92
C LEU A 27 4.56 6.53 17.95
N LYS A 28 3.73 6.37 18.97
CA LYS A 28 3.86 5.26 19.95
C LYS A 28 3.69 3.90 19.29
N ALA A 29 2.70 3.74 18.41
CA ALA A 29 2.47 2.48 17.69
C ALA A 29 3.65 2.14 16.76
N LEU A 30 4.21 3.14 16.06
CA LEU A 30 5.39 2.99 15.23
C LEU A 30 6.63 2.62 16.06
N LEU A 31 6.86 3.30 17.18
CA LEU A 31 7.95 2.98 18.11
C LEU A 31 7.83 1.55 18.64
N ALA A 32 6.62 1.09 18.96
CA ALA A 32 6.39 -0.30 19.36
C ALA A 32 6.71 -1.31 18.23
N LYS A 33 6.41 -0.98 16.96
CA LYS A 33 6.85 -1.80 15.81
C LYS A 33 8.37 -1.82 15.69
N ILE A 34 9.03 -0.67 15.84
CA ILE A 34 10.49 -0.56 15.81
C ILE A 34 11.15 -1.40 16.91
N ASP A 35 10.62 -1.37 18.14
CA ASP A 35 11.15 -2.17 19.24
C ASP A 35 10.98 -3.67 19.01
N ARG A 36 9.85 -4.08 18.40
CA ARG A 36 9.65 -5.46 17.96
C ARG A 36 10.64 -5.87 16.87
N LEU A 37 10.90 -5.00 15.89
CA LEU A 37 11.90 -5.25 14.85
C LEU A 37 13.29 -5.41 15.46
N LYS A 38 13.71 -4.48 16.35
CA LYS A 38 15.00 -4.58 17.05
C LYS A 38 15.12 -5.89 17.82
N SER A 39 14.06 -6.30 18.50
CA SER A 39 14.01 -7.56 19.24
C SER A 39 14.12 -8.77 18.31
N ALA A 40 13.41 -8.76 17.17
CA ALA A 40 13.49 -9.81 16.16
C ALA A 40 14.88 -9.90 15.54
N VAL A 41 15.51 -8.76 15.22
CA VAL A 41 16.89 -8.69 14.73
C VAL A 41 17.88 -9.27 15.74
N ALA A 42 17.75 -8.91 17.01
CA ALA A 42 18.62 -9.43 18.07
C ALA A 42 18.44 -10.94 18.28
N GLY A 43 17.23 -11.47 18.07
CA GLY A 43 16.90 -12.89 18.23
C GLY A 43 17.17 -13.76 17.00
N ALA A 44 17.38 -13.18 15.82
CA ALA A 44 17.55 -13.89 14.55
C ALA A 44 18.84 -13.43 13.83
N PRO A 45 20.01 -14.00 14.17
CA PRO A 45 21.29 -13.58 13.58
C PRO A 45 21.41 -13.82 12.06
N ASP A 46 20.53 -14.65 11.48
CA ASP A 46 20.45 -14.92 10.03
C ASP A 46 19.50 -13.98 9.27
N LEU A 47 18.84 -13.06 9.97
CA LEU A 47 17.77 -12.24 9.40
C LEU A 47 18.24 -11.39 8.20
N LYS A 48 19.48 -10.92 8.22
CA LYS A 48 20.10 -10.23 7.06
C LYS A 48 20.19 -11.14 5.84
N GLY A 49 20.54 -12.41 6.05
CA GLY A 49 20.57 -13.40 4.97
C GLY A 49 19.17 -13.70 4.42
N ARG A 50 18.16 -13.66 5.29
CA ARG A 50 16.74 -13.82 4.90
C ARG A 50 16.14 -12.65 4.13
N LEU A 51 16.82 -11.49 4.12
CA LEU A 51 16.44 -10.28 3.37
C LEU A 51 17.35 -10.00 2.17
N ALA A 52 18.39 -10.80 1.97
CA ALA A 52 19.41 -10.54 0.96
C ALA A 52 18.85 -10.62 -0.47
N ASP A 53 17.88 -11.50 -0.71
CA ASP A 53 17.25 -11.65 -2.01
C ASP A 53 16.34 -10.44 -2.34
N GLU A 54 15.66 -9.90 -1.33
CA GLU A 54 14.81 -8.72 -1.43
C GLU A 54 15.65 -7.48 -1.72
N TRP A 55 16.76 -7.31 -1.00
CA TRP A 55 17.70 -6.22 -1.25
C TRP A 55 18.30 -6.29 -2.64
N ARG A 56 18.72 -7.48 -3.07
CA ARG A 56 19.23 -7.69 -4.42
C ARG A 56 18.17 -7.43 -5.49
N LEU A 57 16.90 -7.78 -5.23
CA LEU A 57 15.80 -7.45 -6.13
C LEU A 57 15.69 -5.93 -6.28
N LEU A 58 15.65 -5.18 -5.17
CA LEU A 58 15.52 -3.72 -5.20
C LEU A 58 16.72 -3.03 -5.86
N GLU A 59 17.95 -3.47 -5.60
CA GLU A 59 19.15 -2.93 -6.29
C GLU A 59 19.10 -3.15 -7.80
N ASN A 60 18.59 -4.31 -8.24
CA ASN A 60 18.47 -4.63 -9.65
C ASN A 60 17.32 -3.86 -10.32
N SER A 61 16.18 -3.75 -9.64
CA SER A 61 15.05 -2.91 -10.04
C SER A 61 15.45 -1.44 -10.19
N GLU A 62 16.22 -0.91 -9.24
CA GLU A 62 16.73 0.46 -9.28
C GLU A 62 17.62 0.68 -10.51
N LYS A 63 18.53 -0.26 -10.81
CA LYS A 63 19.38 -0.20 -12.01
C LYS A 63 18.56 -0.19 -13.30
N GLN A 64 17.47 -0.95 -13.36
CA GLN A 64 16.58 -0.91 -14.52
C GLN A 64 15.91 0.46 -14.65
N LEU A 65 15.40 1.04 -13.56
CA LEU A 65 14.81 2.37 -13.62
C LEU A 65 15.83 3.42 -14.07
N ILE A 66 17.06 3.38 -13.54
CA ILE A 66 18.14 4.29 -13.95
C ILE A 66 18.40 4.16 -15.45
N ALA A 67 18.63 2.94 -15.95
CA ALA A 67 18.88 2.69 -17.37
C ALA A 67 17.73 3.21 -18.25
N LEU A 68 16.48 2.91 -17.86
CA LEU A 68 15.30 3.38 -18.58
C LEU A 68 15.23 4.91 -18.62
N CYS A 69 15.45 5.56 -17.47
CA CYS A 69 15.46 7.01 -17.36
C CYS A 69 16.67 7.64 -18.08
N GLU A 70 17.75 6.92 -18.32
CA GLU A 70 18.89 7.38 -19.12
C GLU A 70 18.70 7.13 -20.62
N GLY A 71 17.62 6.45 -21.01
CA GLY A 71 17.29 6.13 -22.41
C GLY A 71 17.97 4.85 -22.90
N ASP A 72 18.54 4.05 -22.00
CA ASP A 72 19.14 2.78 -22.32
C ASP A 72 18.06 1.70 -22.50
N PRO A 73 18.21 0.79 -23.48
CA PRO A 73 17.28 -0.30 -23.68
C PRO A 73 17.37 -1.31 -22.51
N LEU A 74 16.23 -1.69 -21.95
CA LEU A 74 16.15 -2.73 -20.94
C LEU A 74 16.19 -4.12 -21.60
N PRO A 75 17.14 -5.00 -21.25
CA PRO A 75 17.08 -6.40 -21.65
C PRO A 75 15.84 -7.08 -21.05
N GLU A 76 15.07 -7.82 -21.85
CA GLU A 76 13.89 -8.58 -21.40
C GLU A 76 14.21 -9.60 -20.29
N SER A 77 15.48 -10.01 -20.17
CA SER A 77 15.98 -10.93 -19.15
C SER A 77 16.77 -10.24 -18.03
N ALA A 78 16.72 -8.90 -17.92
CA ALA A 78 17.42 -8.21 -16.85
C ALA A 78 16.84 -8.62 -15.49
N PRO A 79 17.67 -8.91 -14.48
CA PRO A 79 17.16 -9.21 -13.14
C PRO A 79 16.52 -7.96 -12.54
N GLY A 80 15.53 -8.14 -11.67
CA GLY A 80 14.75 -7.03 -11.12
C GLY A 80 13.49 -6.76 -11.93
N GLU A 81 12.68 -5.83 -11.41
CA GLU A 81 11.43 -5.40 -12.02
C GLU A 81 11.36 -3.88 -11.91
N VAL A 82 11.18 -3.20 -13.06
CA VAL A 82 11.23 -1.73 -13.14
C VAL A 82 10.21 -1.06 -12.21
N GLU A 83 9.09 -1.74 -11.93
CA GLU A 83 8.05 -1.29 -11.00
C GLU A 83 8.59 -0.99 -9.60
N TYR A 84 9.54 -1.79 -9.10
CA TYR A 84 10.15 -1.57 -7.80
C TYR A 84 11.35 -0.62 -7.84
N GLY A 85 11.73 -0.12 -9.01
CA GLY A 85 12.91 0.73 -9.18
C GLY A 85 12.94 1.98 -8.29
N PRO A 86 11.82 2.69 -8.09
CA PRO A 86 11.76 3.83 -7.17
C PRO A 86 11.92 3.45 -5.70
N LEU A 87 11.60 2.21 -5.34
CA LEU A 87 11.30 1.85 -3.96
C LEU A 87 12.52 1.99 -3.04
N LEU A 88 13.71 1.62 -3.50
CA LEU A 88 14.93 1.77 -2.71
C LEU A 88 15.20 3.24 -2.40
N TYR A 89 15.09 4.11 -3.41
CA TYR A 89 15.21 5.56 -3.23
C TYR A 89 14.17 6.10 -2.23
N LEU A 90 12.90 5.69 -2.37
CA LEU A 90 11.82 6.10 -1.48
C LEU A 90 12.08 5.66 -0.02
N LEU A 91 12.59 4.45 0.22
CA LEU A 91 12.94 3.95 1.56
C LEU A 91 14.08 4.73 2.23
N HIS A 92 14.99 5.32 1.44
CA HIS A 92 16.04 6.24 1.93
C HIS A 92 15.53 7.67 2.13
N HIS A 93 14.43 8.03 1.48
CA HIS A 93 13.88 9.40 1.49
C HIS A 93 12.51 9.49 2.15
N LEU A 94 12.19 8.53 3.03
CA LEU A 94 10.93 8.47 3.77
C LEU A 94 10.61 9.80 4.47
N PRO A 95 9.32 10.15 4.63
CA PRO A 95 8.90 11.35 5.35
C PRO A 95 9.53 11.45 6.77
N PRO A 96 9.74 12.66 7.32
CA PRO A 96 10.40 12.86 8.62
C PRO A 96 9.84 12.01 9.77
N GLN A 97 8.52 11.80 9.79
CA GLN A 97 7.83 10.99 10.79
C GLN A 97 8.20 9.50 10.74
N TRP A 98 8.81 9.02 9.66
CA TRP A 98 9.23 7.62 9.46
C TRP A 98 10.74 7.43 9.52
N ILE A 99 11.52 8.46 9.87
CA ILE A 99 12.99 8.39 9.84
C ILE A 99 13.57 7.27 10.74
N ALA A 100 12.83 6.87 11.77
CA ALA A 100 13.23 5.76 12.63
C ALA A 100 13.09 4.39 11.95
N ILE A 101 12.24 4.26 10.92
CA ILE A 101 12.12 3.07 10.06
C ILE A 101 13.39 2.91 9.23
N GLU A 102 13.84 3.98 8.56
CA GLU A 102 15.06 4.00 7.74
C GLU A 102 16.25 3.43 8.52
N GLY A 103 16.45 3.89 9.76
CA GLY A 103 17.52 3.39 10.64
C GLY A 103 17.44 1.89 10.92
N VAL A 104 16.23 1.32 11.03
CA VAL A 104 16.04 -0.12 11.20
C VAL A 104 16.31 -0.88 9.90
N LEU A 105 15.87 -0.35 8.75
CA LEU A 105 16.13 -0.95 7.45
C LEU A 105 17.63 -1.01 7.15
N LEU A 106 18.37 0.05 7.47
CA LEU A 106 19.84 0.05 7.38
C LEU A 106 20.47 -1.02 8.29
N LEU A 107 19.96 -1.20 9.52
CA LEU A 107 20.39 -2.29 10.40
C LEU A 107 20.08 -3.68 9.81
N LEU A 108 19.02 -3.80 9.01
CA LEU A 108 18.63 -5.00 8.27
C LEU A 108 19.43 -5.21 6.97
N GLY A 109 20.39 -4.33 6.68
CA GLY A 109 21.25 -4.44 5.50
C GLY A 109 20.64 -3.86 4.23
N MET A 110 19.68 -2.94 4.35
CA MET A 110 19.20 -2.16 3.20
C MET A 110 20.40 -1.51 2.49
N PRO A 111 20.58 -1.76 1.19
CA PRO A 111 21.69 -1.21 0.42
C PRO A 111 21.48 0.29 0.20
N ASP A 112 22.58 1.01 -0.07
CA ASP A 112 22.48 2.42 -0.45
C ASP A 112 21.79 2.56 -1.82
N THR A 113 20.90 3.54 -1.95
CA THR A 113 20.32 3.91 -3.25
C THR A 113 21.38 4.52 -4.16
N GLN A 114 21.40 4.14 -5.44
CA GLN A 114 22.23 4.78 -6.46
C GLN A 114 21.59 6.05 -7.01
N ILE A 115 20.29 6.23 -6.80
CA ILE A 115 19.55 7.42 -7.22
C ILE A 115 19.90 8.56 -6.27
N THR A 116 20.45 9.64 -6.82
CA THR A 116 20.64 10.88 -6.07
C THR A 116 19.48 11.83 -6.32
N LYS A 117 19.33 12.83 -5.44
CA LYS A 117 18.23 13.79 -5.48
C LYS A 117 18.10 14.50 -6.84
N ALA A 118 19.22 14.94 -7.44
CA ALA A 118 19.17 15.73 -8.67
C ALA A 118 18.72 14.91 -9.91
N PRO A 119 19.24 13.70 -10.19
CA PRO A 119 18.68 12.79 -11.17
C PRO A 119 17.21 12.45 -10.92
N TRP A 120 16.83 12.16 -9.67
CA TRP A 120 15.44 11.88 -9.31
C TRP A 120 14.51 13.03 -9.70
N GLU A 121 14.83 14.26 -9.28
CA GLU A 121 14.06 15.46 -9.61
C GLU A 121 13.97 15.68 -11.13
N ASN A 122 15.05 15.41 -11.88
CA ASN A 122 15.05 15.52 -13.34
C ASN A 122 14.25 14.42 -14.04
N TRP A 123 14.18 13.22 -13.46
CA TRP A 123 13.40 12.12 -14.02
C TRP A 123 11.91 12.30 -13.76
N LEU A 124 11.51 12.91 -12.65
CA LEU A 124 10.09 13.19 -12.36
C LEU A 124 9.44 13.94 -13.53
N ASP A 125 10.06 15.02 -14.02
CA ASP A 125 9.54 15.78 -15.18
C ASP A 125 9.33 14.91 -16.44
N ARG A 126 10.24 13.95 -16.70
CA ARG A 126 10.15 13.04 -17.84
C ARG A 126 9.12 11.93 -17.64
N LEU A 127 9.11 11.33 -16.45
CA LEU A 127 8.18 10.27 -16.08
C LEU A 127 6.76 10.81 -16.06
N GLU A 128 6.58 12.05 -15.62
CA GLU A 128 5.32 12.81 -15.66
C GLU A 128 4.85 13.13 -17.07
N GLY A 129 5.73 13.63 -17.92
CA GLY A 129 5.33 14.11 -19.25
C GLY A 129 5.06 12.99 -20.26
N GLU A 130 5.96 12.02 -20.34
CA GLU A 130 5.96 11.02 -21.43
C GLU A 130 5.46 9.66 -20.95
N GLY A 131 5.78 9.28 -19.71
CA GLY A 131 5.66 7.91 -19.24
C GLY A 131 6.44 6.91 -20.10
N PHE A 132 6.66 5.71 -19.60
CA PHE A 132 7.35 4.66 -20.33
C PHE A 132 6.66 3.33 -20.11
N ALA A 133 6.42 2.58 -21.19
CA ALA A 133 6.06 1.18 -21.10
C ALA A 133 7.33 0.33 -21.16
N SER A 134 7.57 -0.50 -20.16
CA SER A 134 8.62 -1.52 -20.23
C SER A 134 8.21 -2.68 -21.14
N GLY A 135 9.17 -3.56 -21.45
CA GLY A 135 8.95 -4.67 -22.39
C GLY A 135 7.89 -5.69 -21.96
N ASP A 136 7.56 -5.74 -20.68
CA ASP A 136 6.49 -6.56 -20.09
C ASP A 136 5.12 -5.86 -20.09
N GLY A 137 5.04 -4.61 -20.54
CA GLY A 137 3.83 -3.80 -20.56
C GLY A 137 3.59 -2.98 -19.28
N THR A 138 4.50 -3.02 -18.30
CA THR A 138 4.41 -2.17 -17.11
C THR A 138 4.55 -0.70 -17.51
N LEU A 139 3.57 0.12 -17.14
CA LEU A 139 3.59 1.55 -17.42
C LEU A 139 4.18 2.31 -16.22
N VAL A 140 5.38 2.84 -16.40
CA VAL A 140 6.01 3.79 -15.49
C VAL A 140 5.70 5.20 -15.97
N ALA A 141 4.60 5.76 -15.49
CA ALA A 141 4.18 7.10 -15.84
C ALA A 141 3.76 7.88 -14.58
N GLY A 142 4.10 9.17 -14.57
CA GLY A 142 3.31 10.19 -13.90
C GLY A 142 2.27 10.72 -14.89
N ASN A 143 1.23 11.41 -14.42
CA ASN A 143 0.13 11.90 -15.25
C ASN A 143 0.29 13.39 -15.66
N GLY A 144 1.53 13.89 -15.76
CA GLY A 144 1.83 15.23 -16.30
C GLY A 144 1.64 16.41 -15.33
N GLU A 145 1.45 16.17 -14.04
CA GLU A 145 1.49 17.19 -12.99
C GLU A 145 2.66 16.90 -12.03
N ILE A 146 3.39 17.93 -11.56
CA ILE A 146 4.46 17.85 -10.52
C ILE A 146 3.99 17.16 -9.22
N GLU A 147 2.67 16.97 -9.09
CA GLU A 147 2.00 16.19 -8.07
C GLU A 147 1.91 14.68 -8.38
N SER A 148 2.60 14.16 -9.41
CA SER A 148 2.53 12.75 -9.84
C SER A 148 3.08 11.70 -8.87
N LEU A 149 3.30 12.11 -7.64
CA LEU A 149 3.09 11.30 -6.44
C LEU A 149 1.59 11.04 -6.19
N HIS A 150 0.75 10.98 -7.25
CA HIS A 150 -0.68 10.76 -7.09
C HIS A 150 -0.93 9.40 -6.44
N THR A 151 -1.98 9.36 -5.64
CA THR A 151 -2.31 8.21 -4.82
C THR A 151 -2.52 6.97 -5.71
N TYR A 152 -1.77 5.91 -5.43
CA TYR A 152 -1.72 4.59 -6.07
C TYR A 152 -1.03 4.49 -7.44
N VAL A 153 -0.33 5.53 -7.92
CA VAL A 153 0.51 5.40 -9.13
C VAL A 153 1.90 4.83 -8.80
N GLN A 154 2.67 4.42 -9.82
CA GLN A 154 3.94 3.70 -9.62
C GLN A 154 4.98 4.46 -8.76
N LEU A 155 5.00 5.79 -8.85
CA LEU A 155 5.97 6.64 -8.15
C LEU A 155 5.47 7.12 -6.78
N ASP A 156 4.31 6.62 -6.34
CA ASP A 156 3.71 7.06 -5.10
C ASP A 156 4.54 6.65 -3.88
N PRO A 157 4.95 7.60 -3.02
CA PRO A 157 5.70 7.30 -1.81
C PRO A 157 4.93 6.43 -0.81
N GLY A 158 3.60 6.33 -0.92
CA GLY A 158 2.76 5.41 -0.19
C GLY A 158 3.16 3.94 -0.37
N TRP A 159 3.77 3.56 -1.51
CA TRP A 159 4.30 2.21 -1.69
C TRP A 159 5.45 1.87 -0.73
N ALA A 160 6.15 2.87 -0.19
CA ALA A 160 7.14 2.63 0.84
C ALA A 160 6.50 2.11 2.15
N LEU A 161 5.24 2.45 2.43
CA LEU A 161 4.48 1.87 3.54
C LEU A 161 4.20 0.38 3.27
N ALA A 162 3.72 0.04 2.08
CA ALA A 162 3.48 -1.36 1.69
C ALA A 162 4.75 -2.21 1.84
N ALA A 163 5.88 -1.69 1.35
CA ALA A 163 7.18 -2.34 1.46
C ALA A 163 7.63 -2.49 2.92
N PHE A 164 7.45 -1.44 3.74
CA PHE A 164 7.77 -1.49 5.16
C PHE A 164 6.96 -2.56 5.89
N GLU A 165 5.64 -2.61 5.69
CA GLU A 165 4.78 -3.61 6.33
C GLU A 165 5.12 -5.03 5.86
N TYR A 166 5.35 -5.23 4.55
CA TYR A 166 5.82 -6.50 4.01
C TYR A 166 7.09 -6.99 4.74
N LEU A 167 8.12 -6.13 4.83
CA LEU A 167 9.37 -6.45 5.49
C LEU A 167 9.17 -6.70 6.99
N TYR A 168 8.38 -5.86 7.66
CA TYR A 168 8.07 -6.00 9.08
C TYR A 168 7.46 -7.37 9.39
N HIS A 169 6.46 -7.78 8.62
CA HIS A 169 5.76 -9.04 8.83
C HIS A 169 6.57 -10.25 8.37
N LYS A 170 7.45 -10.10 7.37
CA LYS A 170 8.40 -11.13 6.95
C LYS A 170 9.46 -11.40 8.02
N VAL A 171 9.96 -10.34 8.66
CA VAL A 171 10.94 -10.41 9.76
C VAL A 171 10.32 -11.00 11.02
N THR A 172 9.17 -10.46 11.44
CA THR A 172 8.53 -10.84 12.70
C THR A 172 7.71 -12.12 12.62
N GLY A 173 7.38 -12.57 11.42
CA GLY A 173 6.49 -13.72 11.18
C GLY A 173 5.02 -13.46 11.54
N GLN A 174 4.65 -12.22 11.89
CA GLN A 174 3.32 -11.86 12.37
C GLN A 174 2.32 -11.68 11.23
N LYS A 175 1.99 -12.73 10.47
CA LYS A 175 0.97 -12.62 9.42
C LYS A 175 -0.43 -12.83 9.96
N SER A 176 -1.42 -12.21 9.31
CA SER A 176 -2.81 -12.58 9.49
C SER A 176 -3.01 -14.07 9.16
N PRO A 177 -3.75 -14.85 9.96
CA PRO A 177 -3.97 -16.26 9.67
C PRO A 177 -4.85 -16.40 8.43
N CYS A 178 -4.38 -17.16 7.44
CA CYS A 178 -5.22 -17.61 6.34
C CYS A 178 -6.23 -18.64 6.87
N GLY A 179 -7.51 -18.47 6.57
CA GLY A 179 -8.50 -19.51 6.83
C GLY A 179 -8.20 -20.74 5.97
N THR A 180 -8.11 -21.93 6.58
CA THR A 180 -7.84 -23.20 5.88
C THR A 180 -9.12 -23.96 5.51
N THR A 181 -10.26 -23.55 6.06
CA THR A 181 -11.57 -24.16 5.79
C THR A 181 -12.40 -23.21 4.94
N PRO A 182 -12.82 -23.60 3.73
CA PRO A 182 -13.70 -22.78 2.90
C PRO A 182 -15.01 -22.49 3.62
N SER A 183 -15.33 -21.21 3.80
CA SER A 183 -16.66 -20.81 4.25
C SER A 183 -17.62 -20.89 3.06
N HIS A 184 -18.29 -22.03 2.88
CA HIS A 184 -19.36 -22.13 1.89
C HIS A 184 -20.59 -21.36 2.40
N ARG A 185 -20.99 -20.34 1.66
CA ARG A 185 -22.24 -19.60 1.87
C ARG A 185 -23.15 -19.87 0.69
N VAL A 186 -24.31 -20.45 0.94
CA VAL A 186 -25.38 -20.52 -0.06
C VAL A 186 -26.05 -19.16 -0.12
N LEU A 187 -26.00 -18.52 -1.28
CA LEU A 187 -26.70 -17.27 -1.52
C LEU A 187 -28.10 -17.61 -2.05
N PRO A 188 -29.18 -17.12 -1.41
CA PRO A 188 -30.51 -17.31 -1.94
C PRO A 188 -30.62 -16.55 -3.27
N VAL A 189 -30.90 -17.27 -4.35
CA VAL A 189 -31.28 -16.65 -5.63
C VAL A 189 -32.77 -16.33 -5.53
N PRO A 190 -33.20 -15.07 -5.74
CA PRO A 190 -34.62 -14.76 -5.78
C PRO A 190 -35.32 -15.65 -6.81
N ALA A 191 -36.50 -16.17 -6.46
CA ALA A 191 -37.26 -17.08 -7.32
C ALA A 191 -37.80 -16.43 -8.61
N ALA A 192 -37.59 -15.13 -8.81
CA ALA A 192 -37.94 -14.43 -10.04
C ALA A 192 -36.94 -14.81 -11.14
N ASP A 193 -37.43 -15.08 -12.35
CA ASP A 193 -36.72 -15.61 -13.53
C ASP A 193 -35.55 -14.76 -14.08
N ASN A 194 -35.02 -13.80 -13.31
CA ASN A 194 -34.06 -12.80 -13.77
C ASN A 194 -32.62 -13.05 -13.30
N GLY A 195 -32.36 -14.16 -12.60
CA GLY A 195 -31.03 -14.50 -12.10
C GLY A 195 -30.57 -13.61 -10.93
N VAL A 196 -29.26 -13.63 -10.64
CA VAL A 196 -28.62 -12.78 -9.64
C VAL A 196 -27.70 -11.81 -10.35
N THR A 197 -27.74 -10.54 -9.95
CA THR A 197 -26.82 -9.51 -10.43
C THR A 197 -25.71 -9.27 -9.42
N LEU A 198 -24.46 -9.27 -9.90
CA LEU A 198 -23.27 -9.07 -9.07
C LEU A 198 -22.51 -7.85 -9.58
N ALA A 199 -22.14 -6.96 -8.66
CA ALA A 199 -21.10 -5.97 -8.90
C ALA A 199 -19.77 -6.51 -8.35
N LEU A 200 -18.82 -6.81 -9.24
CA LEU A 200 -17.50 -7.34 -8.92
C LEU A 200 -16.47 -6.25 -9.13
N LEU A 201 -15.67 -5.94 -8.11
CA LEU A 201 -14.72 -4.84 -8.13
C LEU A 201 -13.45 -5.24 -7.36
N GLY A 202 -12.28 -4.75 -7.76
CA GLY A 202 -10.99 -5.00 -7.12
C GLY A 202 -9.96 -3.99 -7.62
N ASP A 203 -8.72 -4.08 -7.14
CA ASP A 203 -7.60 -3.19 -7.54
C ASP A 203 -8.02 -1.72 -7.46
N TRP A 204 -8.55 -1.36 -6.30
CA TRP A 204 -9.48 -0.26 -6.20
C TRP A 204 -8.74 1.07 -5.94
N GLY A 205 -7.78 1.08 -5.01
CA GLY A 205 -7.07 2.31 -4.64
C GLY A 205 -8.01 3.39 -4.07
N THR A 206 -8.60 3.12 -2.90
CA THR A 206 -9.66 3.95 -2.30
C THR A 206 -9.15 5.00 -1.30
N GLY A 207 -10.05 5.86 -0.84
CA GLY A 207 -9.80 6.92 0.15
C GLY A 207 -10.37 8.27 -0.30
N LEU A 208 -10.39 9.26 0.57
CA LEU A 208 -10.79 10.63 0.20
C LEU A 208 -9.58 11.40 -0.31
N TRP A 209 -9.28 11.24 -1.60
CA TRP A 209 -8.18 11.93 -2.29
C TRP A 209 -8.65 12.53 -3.62
N ARG A 210 -7.90 13.52 -4.12
CA ARG A 210 -8.21 14.24 -5.38
C ARG A 210 -7.41 13.65 -6.52
N ASP A 211 -8.06 13.45 -7.65
CA ASP A 211 -7.43 12.97 -8.88
C ASP A 211 -7.39 14.11 -9.90
N GLY A 212 -6.25 14.81 -9.96
CA GLY A 212 -6.08 16.07 -10.67
C GLY A 212 -7.17 17.09 -10.32
N PRO A 213 -7.93 17.61 -11.30
CA PRO A 213 -9.01 18.58 -11.04
C PRO A 213 -10.26 17.95 -10.40
N ASN A 214 -10.36 16.62 -10.33
CA ASN A 214 -11.53 15.93 -9.81
C ASN A 214 -11.49 15.83 -8.28
N PRO A 215 -12.47 16.41 -7.55
CA PRO A 215 -12.52 16.30 -6.10
C PRO A 215 -12.88 14.90 -5.60
N GLN A 216 -13.35 14.01 -6.49
CA GLN A 216 -13.67 12.61 -6.17
C GLN A 216 -12.65 11.69 -6.81
N CYS A 217 -12.03 10.84 -5.99
CA CYS A 217 -11.19 9.74 -6.46
C CYS A 217 -11.98 8.78 -7.38
N PRO A 218 -11.31 8.12 -8.35
CA PRO A 218 -11.94 7.18 -9.30
C PRO A 218 -12.76 6.10 -8.60
N SER A 219 -12.21 5.60 -7.50
CA SER A 219 -12.83 4.63 -6.61
C SER A 219 -14.27 4.99 -6.20
N THR A 220 -14.54 6.25 -5.86
CA THR A 220 -15.86 6.72 -5.44
C THR A 220 -16.84 6.80 -6.61
N LEU A 221 -16.37 7.21 -7.78
CA LEU A 221 -17.19 7.31 -9.00
C LEU A 221 -17.65 5.93 -9.47
N VAL A 222 -16.73 4.95 -9.47
CA VAL A 222 -17.04 3.56 -9.82
C VAL A 222 -18.05 2.97 -8.83
N MET A 223 -17.89 3.20 -7.51
CA MET A 223 -18.89 2.75 -6.52
C MET A 223 -20.28 3.33 -6.82
N GLN A 224 -20.37 4.64 -7.09
CA GLN A 224 -21.63 5.31 -7.37
C GLN A 224 -22.30 4.74 -8.62
N ALA A 225 -21.52 4.51 -9.68
CA ALA A 225 -22.01 3.87 -10.90
C ALA A 225 -22.49 2.43 -10.63
N ALA A 226 -21.71 1.62 -9.90
CA ALA A 226 -22.05 0.24 -9.57
C ALA A 226 -23.34 0.15 -8.74
N VAL A 227 -23.52 1.01 -7.73
CA VAL A 227 -24.74 1.07 -6.93
C VAL A 227 -25.93 1.55 -7.76
N GLY A 228 -25.72 2.49 -8.69
CA GLY A 228 -26.76 2.97 -9.60
C GLY A 228 -27.36 1.87 -10.48
N LEU A 229 -26.65 0.76 -10.70
CA LEU A 229 -27.16 -0.43 -11.40
C LEU A 229 -28.04 -1.33 -10.53
N ASN A 230 -28.21 -1.01 -9.24
CA ASN A 230 -29.00 -1.77 -8.26
C ASN A 230 -28.67 -3.27 -8.20
N PRO A 231 -27.40 -3.67 -7.96
CA PRO A 231 -27.01 -5.07 -7.89
C PRO A 231 -27.61 -5.78 -6.66
N ASP A 232 -27.87 -7.08 -6.79
CA ASP A 232 -28.25 -7.93 -5.66
C ASP A 232 -27.10 -8.05 -4.65
N PHE A 233 -25.89 -8.27 -5.14
CA PHE A 233 -24.71 -8.35 -4.30
C PHE A 233 -23.55 -7.51 -4.85
N THR A 234 -22.74 -7.02 -3.94
CA THR A 234 -21.46 -6.38 -4.23
C THR A 234 -20.33 -7.27 -3.69
N ILE A 235 -19.26 -7.46 -4.45
CA ILE A 235 -18.12 -8.29 -4.05
C ILE A 235 -16.82 -7.53 -4.32
N HIS A 236 -16.03 -7.28 -3.28
CA HIS A 236 -14.68 -6.73 -3.40
C HIS A 236 -13.67 -7.87 -3.53
N LEU A 237 -12.78 -7.81 -4.51
CA LEU A 237 -11.79 -8.86 -4.81
C LEU A 237 -10.45 -8.66 -4.09
N GLY A 238 -10.21 -7.46 -3.54
CA GLY A 238 -9.02 -7.13 -2.75
C GLY A 238 -8.25 -5.97 -3.37
N ASP A 239 -7.12 -5.59 -2.77
CA ASP A 239 -6.22 -4.51 -3.22
C ASP A 239 -6.88 -3.14 -3.13
N VAL A 240 -7.25 -2.77 -1.90
CA VAL A 240 -7.99 -1.55 -1.62
C VAL A 240 -7.06 -0.35 -1.36
N TYR A 241 -5.94 -0.58 -0.68
CA TYR A 241 -5.02 0.42 -0.15
C TYR A 241 -3.59 -0.14 -0.05
N TYR A 242 -2.60 0.64 0.41
CA TYR A 242 -1.20 0.20 0.41
C TYR A 242 -0.93 -0.95 1.40
N ALA A 243 -1.52 -0.91 2.59
CA ALA A 243 -1.40 -1.96 3.59
C ALA A 243 -2.60 -2.00 4.55
N GLY A 244 -2.98 -3.20 5.00
CA GLY A 244 -4.07 -3.46 5.96
C GLY A 244 -3.81 -2.98 7.38
N THR A 245 -3.37 -1.73 7.55
CA THR A 245 -3.07 -1.18 8.86
C THR A 245 -4.36 -0.81 9.59
N PRO A 246 -4.62 -1.38 10.79
CA PRO A 246 -5.75 -0.97 11.60
C PRO A 246 -5.49 0.43 12.15
N GLY A 247 -6.51 1.28 12.17
CA GLY A 247 -6.38 2.64 12.69
C GLY A 247 -7.52 3.10 13.55
N MET A 248 -7.17 4.07 14.39
CA MET A 248 -8.08 5.00 15.03
C MET A 248 -7.79 6.39 14.47
N GLY A 249 -8.30 6.72 13.28
CA GLY A 249 -8.12 8.06 12.70
C GLY A 249 -8.10 8.08 11.17
N SER A 250 -8.02 9.29 10.61
CA SER A 250 -7.97 9.56 9.17
C SER A 250 -6.56 9.66 8.60
N SER A 251 -5.51 9.30 9.36
CA SER A 251 -4.14 9.41 8.87
C SER A 251 -3.72 8.21 8.02
N HIS A 252 -2.79 8.48 7.10
CA HIS A 252 -2.27 7.54 6.11
C HIS A 252 -1.32 6.48 6.68
N LEU A 253 -0.97 6.53 7.97
CA LEU A 253 0.12 5.72 8.54
C LEU A 253 -0.36 4.40 9.15
N LEU A 254 -1.47 4.48 9.87
CA LEU A 254 -1.99 3.41 10.70
C LEU A 254 -3.52 3.57 10.72
N GLY A 255 -4.18 3.10 9.66
CA GLY A 255 -5.62 3.29 9.54
C GLY A 255 -6.20 3.35 8.16
N GLU A 256 -5.72 2.53 7.24
CA GLU A 256 -6.25 2.57 5.88
C GLU A 256 -7.64 1.93 5.78
N GLU A 257 -7.88 0.83 6.48
CA GLU A 257 -9.06 0.00 6.24
C GLU A 257 -10.40 0.71 6.49
N THR A 258 -10.53 1.43 7.61
CA THR A 258 -11.80 2.09 7.94
C THR A 258 -12.14 3.25 6.98
N PRO A 259 -11.33 4.31 6.90
CA PRO A 259 -11.66 5.47 6.07
C PRO A 259 -11.55 5.20 4.56
N LYS A 260 -10.74 4.22 4.14
CA LYS A 260 -10.55 3.93 2.71
C LYS A 260 -11.47 2.82 2.23
N PHE A 261 -11.76 1.79 3.02
CA PHE A 261 -12.66 0.72 2.56
C PHE A 261 -14.03 0.81 3.20
N VAL A 262 -14.07 0.69 4.53
CA VAL A 262 -15.33 0.49 5.27
C VAL A 262 -16.29 1.65 5.03
N ASP A 263 -15.85 2.89 5.19
CA ASP A 263 -16.75 4.04 5.09
C ASP A 263 -17.26 4.30 3.65
N LEU A 264 -16.52 3.85 2.65
CA LEU A 264 -16.81 4.10 1.23
C LEU A 264 -17.63 2.99 0.58
N TRP A 265 -17.38 1.75 0.96
CA TRP A 265 -17.99 0.58 0.33
C TRP A 265 -19.50 0.52 0.58
N LYS A 266 -20.29 0.24 -0.47
CA LYS A 266 -21.76 0.09 -0.38
C LYS A 266 -22.18 -1.33 -0.69
N SER A 267 -23.15 -1.82 0.09
CA SER A 267 -23.75 -3.14 -0.10
C SER A 267 -24.76 -3.14 -1.24
N GLY A 268 -24.82 -4.24 -1.99
CA GLY A 268 -25.96 -4.59 -2.83
C GLY A 268 -27.22 -4.88 -2.00
N ALA A 269 -28.36 -5.04 -2.68
CA ALA A 269 -29.69 -5.19 -2.05
C ALA A 269 -29.78 -6.39 -1.08
N GLN A 270 -29.04 -7.46 -1.34
CA GLN A 270 -29.03 -8.70 -0.57
C GLN A 270 -27.78 -8.90 0.28
N GLY A 271 -26.73 -8.12 0.02
CA GLY A 271 -25.54 -8.08 0.87
C GLY A 271 -24.25 -7.76 0.12
N SER A 272 -23.16 -7.86 0.88
CA SER A 272 -21.82 -7.65 0.39
C SER A 272 -20.82 -8.70 0.88
N TYR A 273 -19.84 -8.96 0.04
CA TYR A 273 -18.71 -9.83 0.31
C TYR A 273 -17.41 -9.11 -0.03
N ALA A 274 -16.32 -9.52 0.62
CA ALA A 274 -14.99 -9.03 0.31
C ALA A 274 -13.99 -10.17 0.53
N LEU A 275 -12.97 -10.21 -0.33
CA LEU A 275 -11.78 -11.04 -0.21
C LEU A 275 -10.63 -10.18 0.35
N ASN A 276 -9.72 -10.83 1.07
CA ASN A 276 -8.44 -10.22 1.41
C ASN A 276 -7.44 -10.44 0.27
N SER A 277 -6.69 -9.40 -0.08
CA SER A 277 -5.52 -9.51 -0.95
C SER A 277 -4.21 -9.59 -0.15
N ASN A 278 -3.08 -9.64 -0.88
CA ASN A 278 -1.76 -9.47 -0.31
C ASN A 278 -1.64 -8.17 0.52
N HIS A 279 -2.13 -7.03 0.03
CA HIS A 279 -2.02 -5.74 0.74
C HIS A 279 -2.76 -5.75 2.07
N GLU A 280 -3.91 -6.43 2.17
CA GLU A 280 -4.60 -6.63 3.44
C GLU A 280 -3.88 -7.63 4.36
N MET A 281 -3.33 -8.71 3.82
CA MET A 281 -2.70 -9.77 4.63
C MET A 281 -1.40 -9.34 5.31
N TRP A 282 -0.70 -8.36 4.72
CA TRP A 282 0.50 -7.76 5.30
C TRP A 282 0.19 -6.65 6.33
N GLY A 283 -1.05 -6.50 6.79
CA GLY A 283 -1.41 -5.60 7.90
C GLY A 283 -1.29 -6.22 9.30
N GLY A 284 -0.95 -7.51 9.39
CA GLY A 284 -0.99 -8.28 10.63
C GLY A 284 -2.40 -8.68 11.07
N PRO A 285 -2.56 -9.32 12.24
CA PRO A 285 -3.77 -10.06 12.64
C PRO A 285 -5.07 -9.23 12.70
N HIS A 286 -4.98 -7.91 12.66
CA HIS A 286 -6.13 -7.00 12.75
C HIS A 286 -6.77 -6.67 11.40
N SER A 287 -6.07 -6.86 10.28
CA SER A 287 -6.59 -6.58 8.93
C SER A 287 -7.79 -7.46 8.54
N LEU A 288 -8.02 -8.53 9.30
CA LEU A 288 -9.12 -9.48 9.13
C LEU A 288 -10.35 -9.19 9.98
N ASP A 289 -10.20 -8.39 11.05
CA ASP A 289 -11.24 -8.21 12.07
C ASP A 289 -12.18 -7.03 11.75
N SER A 290 -11.67 -5.96 11.12
CA SER A 290 -12.49 -4.80 10.73
C SER A 290 -13.44 -5.10 9.56
N LEU A 291 -12.95 -5.80 8.54
CA LEU A 291 -13.69 -6.19 7.33
C LEU A 291 -14.95 -7.02 7.64
N GLY A 292 -14.82 -7.95 8.59
CA GLY A 292 -15.86 -8.89 8.97
C GLY A 292 -16.86 -8.35 9.99
N ALA A 293 -16.49 -7.34 10.79
CA ALA A 293 -17.32 -6.85 11.89
C ALA A 293 -18.34 -5.78 11.46
N LYS A 294 -18.05 -4.98 10.40
CA LYS A 294 -18.86 -3.81 10.07
C LYS A 294 -19.70 -3.91 8.78
N ILE A 295 -19.27 -4.62 7.73
CA ILE A 295 -19.86 -4.44 6.39
C ILE A 295 -20.07 -5.73 5.59
N CYS A 296 -19.12 -6.66 5.58
CA CYS A 296 -19.16 -7.81 4.67
C CYS A 296 -19.42 -9.13 5.42
N LYS A 297 -20.22 -10.01 4.80
CA LYS A 297 -20.20 -11.43 5.16
C LYS A 297 -18.90 -12.00 4.54
N ARG A 298 -18.03 -12.62 5.37
CA ARG A 298 -16.72 -13.15 4.92
C ARG A 298 -16.84 -14.10 3.71
N LEU A 299 -16.03 -13.86 2.69
CA LEU A 299 -15.50 -14.89 1.78
C LEU A 299 -13.97 -14.87 1.97
N VAL A 300 -13.38 -15.98 2.38
CA VAL A 300 -11.93 -16.05 2.61
C VAL A 300 -11.26 -16.55 1.33
N ALA A 301 -10.37 -15.75 0.75
CA ALA A 301 -9.53 -16.15 -0.38
C ALA A 301 -8.45 -17.15 0.08
N VAL A 302 -8.18 -18.14 -0.78
CA VAL A 302 -7.30 -19.30 -0.53
C VAL A 302 -5.94 -19.03 -1.16
N GLY A 303 -4.87 -19.14 -0.37
CA GLY A 303 -3.50 -19.33 -0.88
C GLY A 303 -3.08 -20.76 -0.59
N GLY A 304 -2.81 -21.55 -1.64
CA GLY A 304 -2.38 -22.94 -1.53
C GLY A 304 -0.88 -23.08 -1.31
N SER A 305 -0.51 -23.98 -0.41
CA SER A 305 0.65 -24.88 -0.49
C SER A 305 0.43 -26.06 0.44
#